data_AF-A0A2A2HBR3-F1
#
_entry.id   AF-A0A2A2HBR3-F1
#
_cell.length_a   1.000
_cell.length_b   1.000
_cell.length_c   1.000
_cell.angle_alpha   90.00
_cell.angle_beta   90.00
_cell.angle_gamma   90.00
#
_symmetry.space_group_name_H-M   'P 1'
#
loop_
_entity.id
_entity.type
_entity.pdbx_description
1 polymer ?
#
loop_
_entity_poly.entity_id
_entity_poly.type
_entity_poly.pdbx_seq_one_letter_code
_entity_poly.pdbx_strand_id
1 'polypeptide(L)'
;MSNGEETFLLKAKKEIEQKIKSETQQLSKVKKENEELTRSKMGYDNFYESLNNFIIESVEDFHVTEDDLPQYFKENIGETYENYVQIRVDALNEIDALNNYIDHCKREISSNKRTLKFYRSQYLDSDFFDECLPLVVLYQDKIDTYNENIQLTEDIIKKLGEISDKLVGWN
;
A
#
# COMPACT_ATOMS: atom_id res chain seq x y z
N MET A 1 0.01 -15.83 51.61
CA MET A 1 0.28 -15.43 50.21
C MET A 1 -0.99 -14.78 49.73
N SER A 2 -1.10 -13.45 49.55
CA SER A 2 -2.30 -12.90 48.88
C SER A 2 -2.17 -11.48 48.31
N ASN A 3 -1.49 -10.51 48.94
CA ASN A 3 -1.51 -9.12 48.39
C ASN A 3 -0.54 -8.86 47.23
N GLY A 4 0.62 -9.52 47.19
CA GLY A 4 1.66 -9.25 46.17
C GLY A 4 1.33 -9.84 44.79
N GLU A 5 0.81 -11.07 44.78
CA GLU A 5 0.37 -11.76 43.55
C GLU A 5 -0.86 -11.09 42.94
N GLU A 6 -1.83 -10.68 43.76
CA GLU A 6 -3.02 -9.96 43.30
C GLU A 6 -2.67 -8.59 42.71
N THR A 7 -1.75 -7.85 43.35
CA THR A 7 -1.26 -6.55 42.83
C THR A 7 -0.50 -6.73 41.51
N PHE A 8 0.32 -7.79 41.40
CA PHE A 8 1.04 -8.12 40.17
C PHE A 8 0.09 -8.44 39.02
N LEU A 9 -0.91 -9.29 39.27
CA LEU A 9 -1.93 -9.68 38.28
C LEU A 9 -2.73 -8.46 37.80
N LEU A 10 -3.19 -7.60 38.71
CA LEU A 10 -3.90 -6.37 38.36
C LEU A 10 -3.05 -5.44 37.46
N LYS A 11 -1.76 -5.29 37.78
CA LYS A 11 -0.86 -4.47 36.97
C LYS A 11 -0.66 -5.06 35.57
N ALA A 12 -0.44 -6.38 35.49
CA ALA A 12 -0.29 -7.07 34.22
C ALA A 12 -1.55 -6.94 33.35
N LYS A 13 -2.76 -7.10 33.91
CA LYS A 13 -4.02 -6.93 33.16
C LYS A 13 -4.12 -5.53 32.56
N LYS A 14 -3.81 -4.51 33.37
CA LYS A 14 -3.84 -3.11 32.92
C LYS A 14 -2.83 -2.83 31.80
N GLU A 15 -1.64 -3.43 31.87
CA GLU A 15 -0.63 -3.31 30.81
C GLU A 15 -1.11 -3.96 29.50
N ILE A 16 -1.74 -5.14 29.58
CA ILE A 16 -2.35 -5.79 28.42
C ILE A 16 -3.48 -4.96 27.83
N GLU A 17 -4.41 -4.45 28.64
CA GLU A 17 -5.52 -3.62 28.16
C GLU A 17 -5.00 -2.37 27.42
N GLN A 18 -3.97 -1.72 27.97
CA GLN A 18 -3.32 -0.59 27.30
C GLN A 18 -2.67 -1.00 25.98
N LYS A 19 -2.01 -2.17 25.96
CA LYS A 19 -1.41 -2.71 24.76
C LYS A 19 -2.45 -3.02 23.69
N ILE A 20 -3.56 -3.67 24.06
CA ILE A 20 -4.70 -3.95 23.16
C ILE A 20 -5.19 -2.64 22.56
N LYS A 21 -5.44 -1.61 23.37
CA LYS A 21 -5.90 -0.31 22.89
C LYS A 21 -4.93 0.32 21.87
N SER A 22 -3.63 0.30 22.18
CA SER A 22 -2.60 0.82 21.29
C SER A 22 -2.52 0.04 19.97
N GLU A 23 -2.52 -1.29 20.04
CA GLU A 23 -2.39 -2.16 18.86
C GLU A 23 -3.65 -2.09 17.97
N THR A 24 -4.84 -1.95 18.56
CA THR A 24 -6.08 -1.70 17.80
C THR A 24 -6.01 -0.39 17.00
N GLN A 25 -5.46 0.68 17.60
CA GLN A 25 -5.27 1.95 16.88
C GLN A 25 -4.26 1.80 15.74
N GLN A 26 -3.19 1.03 15.95
CA GLN A 26 -2.22 0.75 14.89
C GLN A 26 -2.85 -0.06 13.77
N LEU A 27 -3.59 -1.14 14.08
CA LEU A 27 -4.29 -1.94 13.07
C LEU A 27 -5.26 -1.07 12.24
N SER A 28 -5.99 -0.15 12.88
CA SER A 28 -6.88 0.77 12.17
C SER A 28 -6.13 1.68 11.18
N LYS A 29 -4.89 2.10 11.48
CA LYS A 29 -4.07 2.88 10.55
C LYS A 29 -3.65 2.04 9.34
N VAL A 30 -3.17 0.82 9.59
CA VAL A 30 -2.75 -0.10 8.52
C VAL A 30 -3.93 -0.48 7.60
N LYS A 31 -5.14 -0.66 8.17
CA LYS A 31 -6.36 -0.88 7.37
C LYS A 31 -6.74 0.35 6.52
N LYS A 32 -6.55 1.56 7.05
CA LYS A 32 -6.76 2.78 6.26
C LYS A 32 -5.78 2.89 5.10
N GLU A 33 -4.51 2.54 5.32
CA GLU A 33 -3.51 2.45 4.25
C GLU A 33 -3.94 1.44 3.18
N ASN A 34 -4.47 0.28 3.57
CA ASN A 34 -5.02 -0.72 2.64
C ASN A 34 -6.15 -0.14 1.75
N GLU A 35 -7.07 0.61 2.34
CA GLU A 35 -8.15 1.31 1.61
C GLU A 35 -7.62 2.40 0.67
N GLU A 36 -6.55 3.10 1.05
CA GLU A 36 -5.87 4.08 0.21
C GLU A 36 -5.18 3.39 -0.98
N LEU A 37 -4.45 2.30 -0.76
CA LEU A 37 -3.82 1.50 -1.82
C LEU A 37 -4.86 0.90 -2.79
N THR A 38 -5.97 0.39 -2.27
CA THR A 38 -7.07 -0.13 -3.11
C THR A 38 -7.61 0.96 -4.03
N ARG A 39 -7.83 2.17 -3.52
CA ARG A 39 -8.27 3.31 -4.32
C ARG A 39 -7.21 3.74 -5.34
N SER A 40 -5.94 3.78 -4.96
CA SER A 40 -4.84 4.11 -5.87
C SER A 40 -4.75 3.11 -7.01
N LYS A 41 -4.87 1.80 -6.71
CA LYS A 41 -4.90 0.75 -7.73
C LYS A 41 -6.01 1.01 -8.77
N MET A 42 -7.23 1.26 -8.32
CA MET A 42 -8.35 1.62 -9.21
C MET A 42 -8.07 2.89 -10.01
N GLY A 43 -7.45 3.89 -9.39
CA GLY A 43 -7.05 5.13 -10.05
C GLY A 43 -6.07 4.89 -11.20
N TYR A 44 -5.03 4.09 -10.98
CA TYR A 44 -4.06 3.75 -12.01
C TYR A 44 -4.63 2.85 -13.11
N ASP A 45 -5.51 1.91 -12.75
CA ASP A 45 -6.25 1.10 -13.74
C ASP A 45 -7.06 2.00 -14.68
N ASN A 46 -7.85 2.94 -14.13
CA ASN A 46 -8.64 3.89 -14.92
C ASN A 46 -7.78 4.86 -15.75
N PHE A 47 -6.66 5.31 -15.19
CA PHE A 47 -5.73 6.19 -15.90
C PHE A 47 -5.10 5.47 -17.10
N TYR A 48 -4.68 4.21 -16.92
CA TYR A 48 -4.14 3.40 -18.01
C TYR A 48 -5.16 3.18 -19.14
N GLU A 49 -6.43 2.94 -18.82
CA GLU A 49 -7.50 2.85 -19.82
C GLU A 49 -7.72 4.17 -20.56
N SER A 50 -7.72 5.29 -19.83
CA SER A 50 -7.85 6.63 -20.41
C SER A 50 -6.66 6.95 -21.34
N LEU A 51 -5.45 6.62 -20.91
CA LEU A 51 -4.23 6.78 -21.71
C LEU A 51 -4.28 5.93 -22.98
N ASN A 52 -4.77 4.69 -22.89
CA ASN A 52 -4.96 3.83 -24.06
C ASN A 52 -5.92 4.43 -25.07
N ASN A 53 -7.09 4.87 -24.62
CA ASN A 53 -8.09 5.45 -25.50
C ASN A 53 -7.55 6.71 -26.18
N PHE A 54 -6.90 7.59 -25.41
CA PHE A 54 -6.27 8.78 -25.98
C PHE A 54 -5.22 8.45 -27.04
N ILE A 55 -4.33 7.48 -26.78
CA ILE A 55 -3.31 7.09 -27.77
C ILE A 55 -3.97 6.52 -29.03
N ILE A 56 -5.02 5.70 -28.88
CA ILE A 56 -5.76 5.14 -30.03
C ILE A 56 -6.42 6.26 -30.84
N GLU A 57 -7.18 7.15 -30.18
CA GLU A 57 -7.85 8.30 -30.81
C GLU A 57 -6.84 9.23 -31.50
N SER A 58 -5.72 9.50 -30.84
CA SER A 58 -4.65 10.32 -31.42
C SER A 58 -4.01 9.64 -32.64
N VAL A 59 -3.81 8.32 -32.62
CA VAL A 59 -3.24 7.56 -33.75
C VAL A 59 -4.19 7.49 -34.95
N GLU A 60 -5.51 7.47 -34.72
CA GLU A 60 -6.51 7.64 -35.78
C GLU A 60 -6.42 9.03 -36.43
N ASP A 61 -6.13 10.06 -35.64
CA ASP A 61 -5.85 11.42 -36.14
C ASP A 61 -4.45 11.54 -36.80
N PHE A 62 -3.48 10.67 -36.52
CA PHE A 62 -2.14 10.68 -37.13
C PHE A 62 -2.04 10.01 -38.52
N HIS A 63 -3.16 9.65 -39.16
CA HIS A 63 -3.20 9.41 -40.61
C HIS A 63 -3.18 10.70 -41.44
N VAL A 64 -3.14 11.83 -40.73
CA VAL A 64 -3.20 13.19 -41.22
C VAL A 64 -1.77 13.75 -41.11
N THR A 65 -1.22 14.30 -42.19
CA THR A 65 0.18 14.78 -42.16
C THR A 65 0.32 15.95 -41.20
N GLU A 66 1.53 16.25 -40.70
CA GLU A 66 1.75 17.38 -39.77
C GLU A 66 1.16 18.68 -40.33
N ASP A 67 1.19 18.90 -41.64
CA ASP A 67 0.58 20.06 -42.31
C ASP A 67 -0.94 20.14 -42.15
N ASP A 68 -1.61 19.01 -42.03
CA ASP A 68 -3.07 18.88 -41.94
C ASP A 68 -3.58 18.91 -40.49
N LEU A 69 -2.68 18.87 -39.49
CA LEU A 69 -3.07 19.00 -38.07
C LEU A 69 -3.63 20.40 -37.78
N PRO A 70 -4.72 20.52 -37.00
CA PRO A 70 -5.22 21.81 -36.53
C PRO A 70 -4.15 22.64 -35.81
N GLN A 71 -4.18 23.95 -35.98
CA GLN A 71 -3.22 24.88 -35.37
C GLN A 71 -3.08 24.68 -33.84
N TYR A 72 -4.19 24.42 -33.14
CA TYR A 72 -4.14 24.16 -31.69
C TYR A 72 -3.33 22.90 -31.36
N PHE A 73 -3.36 21.85 -32.19
CA PHE A 73 -2.55 20.65 -31.97
C PHE A 73 -1.07 20.95 -32.15
N LYS A 74 -0.71 21.69 -33.20
CA LYS A 74 0.67 22.14 -33.47
C LYS A 74 1.24 22.99 -32.33
N GLU A 75 0.39 23.84 -31.74
CA GLU A 75 0.77 24.74 -30.64
C GLU A 75 0.87 24.03 -29.28
N ASN A 76 0.20 22.88 -29.09
CA ASN A 76 0.15 22.14 -27.83
C ASN A 76 0.89 20.79 -27.86
N ILE A 77 1.43 20.38 -29.01
CA ILE A 77 2.18 19.11 -29.15
C ILE A 77 3.40 19.09 -28.21
N GLY A 78 4.11 20.22 -28.06
CA GLY A 78 5.24 20.33 -27.13
C GLY A 78 4.82 20.15 -25.67
N GLU A 79 3.77 20.84 -25.23
CA GLU A 79 3.25 20.74 -23.85
C GLU A 79 2.70 19.34 -23.55
N THR A 80 1.97 18.76 -24.50
CA THR A 80 1.42 17.40 -24.41
C THR A 80 2.55 16.36 -24.30
N TYR A 81 3.61 16.53 -25.08
CA TYR A 81 4.79 15.67 -25.05
C TYR A 81 5.58 15.79 -23.73
N GLU A 82 5.83 17.02 -23.27
CA GLU A 82 6.48 17.30 -21.98
C GLU A 82 5.70 16.70 -20.81
N ASN A 83 4.35 16.77 -20.85
CA ASN A 83 3.49 16.14 -19.86
C ASN A 83 3.65 14.61 -19.84
N TYR A 84 3.82 13.95 -20.98
CA TYR A 84 4.03 12.49 -21.03
C TYR A 84 5.39 12.05 -20.51
N VAL A 85 6.44 12.79 -20.85
CA VAL A 85 7.77 12.56 -20.28
C VAL A 85 7.72 12.70 -18.76
N GLN A 86 7.02 13.72 -18.25
CA GLN A 86 6.86 13.93 -16.81
C GLN A 86 6.05 12.81 -16.15
N ILE A 87 4.92 12.39 -16.71
CA ILE A 87 4.11 11.26 -16.21
C ILE A 87 4.94 9.99 -16.12
N ARG A 88 5.81 9.74 -17.11
CA ARG A 88 6.72 8.58 -17.11
C ARG A 88 7.75 8.68 -15.97
N VAL A 89 8.36 9.84 -15.78
CA VAL A 89 9.31 10.07 -14.68
C VAL A 89 8.62 9.90 -13.32
N ASP A 90 7.43 10.46 -13.16
CA ASP A 90 6.64 10.35 -11.94
C ASP A 90 6.26 8.90 -11.65
N ALA A 91 5.88 8.12 -12.67
CA ALA A 91 5.59 6.70 -12.51
C ALA A 91 6.82 5.90 -12.02
N LEU A 92 8.01 6.18 -12.55
CA LEU A 92 9.25 5.53 -12.11
C LEU A 92 9.62 5.92 -10.67
N ASN A 93 9.51 7.20 -10.31
CA ASN A 93 9.76 7.67 -8.95
C ASN A 93 8.79 7.04 -7.93
N GLU A 94 7.51 6.93 -8.31
CA GLU A 94 6.49 6.29 -7.49
C GLU A 94 6.78 4.79 -7.30
N ILE A 95 7.20 4.08 -8.35
CA ILE A 95 7.64 2.67 -8.25
C ILE A 95 8.74 2.50 -7.20
N ASP A 96 9.74 3.38 -7.18
CA ASP A 96 10.83 3.33 -6.20
C ASP A 96 10.31 3.58 -4.76
N ALA A 97 9.40 4.53 -4.58
CA ALA A 97 8.76 4.77 -3.28
C ALA A 97 7.94 3.57 -2.80
N LEU A 98 7.17 2.94 -3.71
CA LEU A 98 6.36 1.76 -3.43
C LEU A 98 7.19 0.52 -3.11
N ASN A 99 8.35 0.35 -3.76
CA ASN A 99 9.30 -0.70 -3.40
C ASN A 99 9.83 -0.53 -1.96
N ASN A 100 10.15 0.71 -1.56
CA ASN A 100 10.55 1.00 -0.18
C ASN A 100 9.41 0.72 0.83
N TYR A 101 8.16 0.94 0.43
CA TYR A 101 6.99 0.60 1.24
C TYR A 101 6.83 -0.92 1.42
N ILE A 102 7.03 -1.73 0.36
CA ILE A 102 7.04 -3.20 0.47
C ILE A 102 8.06 -3.66 1.51
N ASP A 103 9.27 -3.08 1.50
CA ASP A 103 10.32 -3.41 2.47
C ASP A 103 9.98 -2.97 3.89
N HIS A 104 9.24 -1.87 4.05
CA HIS A 104 8.64 -1.51 5.33
C HIS A 104 7.64 -2.57 5.80
N CYS A 105 6.68 -2.97 4.97
CA CYS A 105 5.69 -4.00 5.32
C CYS A 105 6.34 -5.34 5.71
N LYS A 106 7.37 -5.79 4.98
CA LYS A 106 8.12 -7.02 5.31
C LYS A 106 8.79 -6.96 6.70
N ARG A 107 9.35 -5.80 7.06
CA ARG A 107 9.93 -5.58 8.39
C ARG A 107 8.85 -5.61 9.48
N GLU A 108 7.73 -4.95 9.23
CA GLU A 108 6.58 -4.96 10.15
C GLU A 108 6.02 -6.38 10.34
N ILE A 109 5.81 -7.15 9.27
CA ILE A 109 5.38 -8.55 9.36
C ILE A 109 6.34 -9.37 10.24
N SER A 110 7.64 -9.21 10.04
CA SER A 110 8.65 -9.94 10.82
C SER A 110 8.60 -9.58 12.31
N SER A 111 8.43 -8.30 12.62
CA SER A 111 8.26 -7.79 14.00
C SER A 111 6.98 -8.34 14.64
N ASN A 112 5.85 -8.24 13.95
CA ASN A 112 4.55 -8.71 14.45
C ASN A 112 4.53 -10.24 14.61
N LYS A 113 5.16 -11.02 13.71
CA LYS A 113 5.31 -12.48 13.85
C LYS A 113 6.08 -12.87 15.11
N ARG A 114 7.15 -12.14 15.44
CA ARG A 114 7.95 -12.38 16.66
C ARG A 114 7.08 -12.14 17.90
N THR A 115 6.34 -11.06 17.93
CA THR A 115 5.46 -10.70 19.04
C THR A 115 4.28 -11.66 19.18
N LEU A 116 3.67 -12.08 18.07
CA LEU A 116 2.64 -13.10 18.06
C LEU A 116 3.13 -14.43 18.65
N LYS A 117 4.35 -14.87 18.29
CA LYS A 117 4.98 -16.06 18.86
C LYS A 117 5.20 -15.92 20.37
N PHE A 118 5.60 -14.73 20.84
CA PHE A 118 5.72 -14.47 22.27
C PHE A 118 4.39 -14.69 22.99
N TYR A 119 3.31 -14.04 22.56
CA TYR A 119 2.00 -14.20 23.21
C TYR A 119 1.45 -15.62 23.13
N ARG A 120 1.63 -16.30 21.99
CA ARG A 120 1.23 -17.71 21.83
C ARG A 120 2.06 -18.69 22.66
N SER A 121 3.32 -18.39 22.99
CA SER A 121 4.19 -19.34 23.71
C SER A 121 4.26 -19.10 25.22
N GLN A 122 4.15 -17.85 25.65
CA GLN A 122 4.26 -17.49 27.07
C GLN A 122 2.96 -17.70 27.84
N TYR A 123 1.82 -17.58 27.15
CA TYR A 123 0.54 -17.52 27.84
C TYR A 123 -0.38 -18.69 27.55
N LEU A 124 -0.10 -19.58 26.59
CA LEU A 124 -1.03 -20.64 26.15
C LEU A 124 -1.57 -21.51 27.29
N ASP A 125 -0.71 -21.85 28.25
CA ASP A 125 -1.04 -22.69 29.41
C ASP A 125 -1.14 -21.86 30.71
N SER A 126 -1.27 -20.54 30.60
CA SER A 126 -1.36 -19.64 31.75
C SER A 126 -2.80 -19.24 32.03
N ASP A 127 -3.13 -19.03 33.30
CA ASP A 127 -4.40 -18.44 33.76
C ASP A 127 -4.63 -16.99 33.24
N PHE A 128 -3.68 -16.48 32.45
CA PHE A 128 -3.64 -15.14 31.87
C PHE A 128 -3.80 -15.14 30.34
N PHE A 129 -4.00 -16.33 29.75
CA PHE A 129 -4.11 -16.48 28.30
C PHE A 129 -5.32 -15.74 27.73
N ASP A 130 -6.45 -15.85 28.42
CA ASP A 130 -7.73 -15.30 27.95
C ASP A 130 -7.64 -13.78 27.79
N GLU A 131 -6.92 -13.10 28.69
CA GLU A 131 -6.63 -11.66 28.57
C GLU A 131 -5.68 -11.34 27.41
N CYS A 132 -4.78 -12.26 27.05
CA CYS A 132 -3.82 -12.10 25.95
C CYS A 132 -4.41 -12.44 24.58
N LEU A 133 -5.49 -13.22 24.53
CA LEU A 133 -6.08 -13.71 23.29
C LEU A 133 -6.42 -12.60 22.28
N PRO A 134 -6.95 -11.42 22.69
CA PRO A 134 -7.15 -10.30 21.78
C PRO A 134 -5.85 -9.81 21.12
N LEU A 135 -4.71 -9.83 21.82
CA LEU A 135 -3.42 -9.47 21.23
C LEU A 135 -2.99 -10.47 20.16
N VAL A 136 -3.23 -11.77 20.39
CA VAL A 136 -2.95 -12.82 19.41
C VAL A 136 -3.73 -12.56 18.11
N VAL A 137 -5.02 -12.23 18.22
CA VAL A 137 -5.86 -11.87 17.07
C VAL A 137 -5.36 -10.59 16.40
N LEU A 138 -5.13 -9.52 17.16
CA LEU A 138 -4.66 -8.24 16.62
C LEU A 138 -3.35 -8.37 15.84
N TYR A 139 -2.36 -9.11 16.35
CA TYR A 139 -1.10 -9.29 15.65
C TYR A 139 -1.25 -10.16 14.40
N GLN A 140 -2.13 -11.16 14.42
CA GLN A 140 -2.45 -11.94 13.23
C GLN A 140 -3.09 -11.06 12.16
N ASP A 141 -4.11 -10.29 12.51
CA ASP A 141 -4.78 -9.34 11.61
C ASP A 141 -3.80 -8.33 11.01
N LYS A 142 -2.88 -7.77 11.82
CA LYS A 142 -1.84 -6.85 11.31
C LYS A 142 -0.94 -7.52 10.28
N ILE A 143 -0.52 -8.76 10.53
CA ILE A 143 0.33 -9.52 9.59
C ILE A 143 -0.43 -9.72 8.27
N ASP A 144 -1.70 -10.10 8.35
CA ASP A 144 -2.52 -10.39 7.17
C ASP A 144 -2.78 -9.11 6.37
N THR A 145 -3.14 -7.99 7.02
CA THR A 145 -3.30 -6.69 6.34
C THR A 145 -1.99 -6.20 5.71
N TYR A 146 -0.83 -6.37 6.34
CA TYR A 146 0.44 -6.01 5.70
C TYR A 146 0.78 -6.89 4.48
N ASN A 147 0.41 -8.17 4.49
CA ASN A 147 0.57 -9.02 3.31
C ASN A 147 -0.34 -8.55 2.16
N GLU A 148 -1.59 -8.18 2.47
CA GLU A 148 -2.51 -7.61 1.49
C GLU A 148 -1.97 -6.28 0.92
N ASN A 149 -1.44 -5.41 1.78
CA ASN A 149 -0.81 -4.15 1.33
C ASN A 149 0.34 -4.42 0.37
N ILE A 150 1.21 -5.42 0.65
CA ILE A 150 2.28 -5.80 -0.28
C ILE A 150 1.71 -6.20 -1.63
N GLN A 151 0.67 -7.04 -1.68
CA GLN A 151 0.05 -7.49 -2.93
C GLN A 151 -0.54 -6.32 -3.72
N LEU A 152 -1.30 -5.43 -3.05
CA LEU A 152 -1.85 -4.23 -3.69
C LEU A 152 -0.75 -3.31 -4.23
N THR A 153 0.34 -3.14 -3.47
CA THR A 153 1.48 -2.35 -3.90
C THR A 153 2.20 -2.96 -5.10
N GLU A 154 2.39 -4.28 -5.14
CA GLU A 154 2.96 -4.99 -6.29
C GLU A 154 2.09 -4.82 -7.55
N ASP A 155 0.76 -4.90 -7.41
CA ASP A 155 -0.19 -4.65 -8.50
C ASP A 155 -0.09 -3.21 -9.03
N ILE A 156 0.03 -2.22 -8.14
CA ILE A 156 0.21 -0.81 -8.51
C ILE A 156 1.53 -0.63 -9.26
N ILE A 157 2.64 -1.18 -8.74
CA ILE A 157 3.95 -1.11 -9.39
C ILE A 157 3.87 -1.68 -10.81
N LYS A 158 3.24 -2.84 -10.98
CA LYS A 158 3.04 -3.44 -12.29
C LYS A 158 2.27 -2.49 -13.22
N LYS A 159 1.19 -1.88 -12.74
CA LYS A 159 0.38 -0.93 -13.53
C LYS A 159 1.17 0.32 -13.93
N LEU A 160 1.96 0.87 -13.02
CA LEU A 160 2.86 2.00 -13.29
C LEU A 160 3.93 1.63 -14.31
N GLY A 161 4.44 0.40 -14.27
CA GLY A 161 5.34 -0.15 -15.30
C GLY A 161 4.69 -0.18 -16.68
N GLU A 162 3.45 -0.70 -16.77
CA GLU A 162 2.68 -0.72 -18.02
C GLU A 162 2.41 0.70 -18.57
N ILE A 163 2.14 1.68 -17.69
CA ILE A 163 2.01 3.10 -18.07
C ILE A 163 3.33 3.64 -18.61
N SER A 164 4.44 3.44 -17.88
CA SER A 164 5.77 3.90 -18.27
C SER A 164 6.20 3.33 -19.63
N ASP A 165 5.99 2.03 -19.83
CA ASP A 165 6.33 1.33 -21.08
C ASP A 165 5.55 1.87 -22.28
N LYS A 166 4.26 2.21 -22.10
CA LYS A 166 3.46 2.85 -23.16
C LYS A 166 4.00 4.22 -23.57
N LEU A 167 4.61 4.93 -22.64
CA LEU A 167 5.15 6.26 -22.85
C LEU A 167 6.62 6.24 -23.32
N VAL A 168 7.27 5.08 -23.47
CA VAL A 168 8.69 4.98 -23.90
C VAL A 168 8.94 5.59 -25.28
N GLY A 169 7.97 5.54 -26.19
CA GLY A 169 8.09 6.11 -27.54
C GLY A 169 7.93 7.63 -27.62
N TRP A 170 7.61 8.28 -26.50
CA TRP A 170 7.34 9.72 -26.41
C TRP A 170 8.53 10.48 -25.80
N ASN A 171 9.77 10.10 -26.16
CA ASN A 171 11.04 10.73 -25.73
C ASN A 171 11.75 11.47 -26.86
#